data_AF-A0A4Q3XUV9-F1
#
_entry.id   AF-A0A4Q3XUV9-F1
#
_cell.length_a   1.000
_cell.length_b   1.000
_cell.length_c   1.000
_cell.angle_alpha   90.00
_cell.angle_beta   90.00
_cell.angle_gamma   90.00
#
_symmetry.space_group_name_H-M   'P 1'
#
loop_
_entity.id
_entity.type
_entity.pdbx_description
1 polymer ?
#
loop_
_entity_poly.entity_id
_entity_poly.type
_entity_poly.pdbx_seq_one_letter_code
_entity_poly.pdbx_strand_id
1 'polypeptide(L)'
;VRGPVYDRYYAINRHQAFPGGWIHWQDNTKMGLFDGKLEPVVQEYVLNTYTKFDGYNAKAADAYWAATSGYWTAVRREWDRIAAAKNGIRITEAAESGTVIASRLLEIAGDVQSGKLAEAEAIKTAKALMDQATKAAN
;
A
#
# COMPACT_ATOMS: atom_id res chain seq x y z
N VAL A 1 8.43 -6.21 -14.28
CA VAL A 1 8.43 -7.58 -14.89
C VAL A 1 7.31 -7.59 -15.91
N ARG A 2 7.59 -7.86 -17.19
CA ARG A 2 6.65 -7.57 -18.29
C ARG A 2 5.42 -8.48 -18.26
N GLY A 3 4.24 -7.94 -17.94
CA GLY A 3 2.92 -8.54 -18.20
C GLY A 3 2.75 -9.97 -17.68
N PRO A 4 2.47 -10.18 -16.38
CA PRO A 4 2.32 -11.53 -15.85
C PRO A 4 1.19 -12.29 -16.57
N VAL A 5 1.41 -13.56 -16.85
CA VAL A 5 0.43 -14.51 -17.42
C VAL A 5 -0.71 -14.86 -16.45
N TYR A 6 -0.76 -14.20 -15.29
CA TYR A 6 -1.72 -14.39 -14.22
C TYR A 6 -2.14 -13.01 -13.68
N ASP A 7 -3.35 -12.94 -13.14
CA ASP A 7 -3.95 -11.71 -12.61
C ASP A 7 -4.59 -11.90 -11.21
N ARG A 8 -4.53 -13.12 -10.66
CA ARG A 8 -5.15 -13.48 -9.38
C ARG A 8 -4.20 -14.31 -8.53
N TYR A 9 -4.33 -14.16 -7.22
CA TYR A 9 -3.68 -15.01 -6.22
C TYR A 9 -4.74 -15.78 -5.44
N TYR A 10 -4.63 -17.11 -5.44
CA TYR A 10 -5.32 -17.97 -4.49
C TYR A 10 -4.33 -18.38 -3.41
N ALA A 11 -4.43 -17.74 -2.24
CA ALA A 11 -3.41 -17.78 -1.20
C ALA A 11 -3.98 -18.31 0.13
N ILE A 12 -3.25 -19.21 0.77
CA ILE A 12 -3.50 -19.64 2.14
C ILE A 12 -2.30 -19.25 3.00
N ASN A 13 -2.58 -18.56 4.11
CA ASN A 13 -1.58 -18.09 5.05
C ASN A 13 -1.79 -18.78 6.40
N ARG A 14 -0.82 -19.58 6.87
CA ARG A 14 -0.86 -20.21 8.20
C ARG A 14 0.21 -19.59 9.09
N HIS A 15 -0.22 -19.11 10.24
CA HIS A 15 0.64 -18.48 11.23
C HIS A 15 0.72 -19.41 12.45
N GLN A 16 1.93 -19.72 12.91
CA GLN A 16 2.13 -20.52 14.12
C GLN A 16 3.15 -19.83 15.02
N ALA A 17 2.70 -19.43 16.21
CA ALA A 17 3.56 -18.84 17.23
C ALA A 17 4.37 -19.92 17.97
N PHE A 18 5.54 -19.54 18.45
CA PHE A 18 6.40 -20.32 19.35
C PHE A 18 7.16 -19.35 20.28
N PRO A 19 7.76 -19.80 21.40
CA PRO A 19 8.36 -18.88 22.39
C PRO A 19 9.39 -17.86 21.85
N GLY A 20 10.05 -18.17 20.73
CA GLY A 20 11.03 -17.29 20.08
C GLY A 20 10.49 -16.42 18.93
N GLY A 21 9.21 -16.51 18.60
CA GLY A 21 8.62 -15.78 17.47
C GLY A 21 7.44 -16.49 16.81
N TRP A 22 7.39 -16.47 15.49
CA TRP A 22 6.33 -17.16 14.73
C TRP A 22 6.82 -17.55 13.33
N ILE A 23 6.18 -18.57 12.77
CA ILE A 23 6.37 -18.98 11.38
C ILE A 23 5.15 -18.61 10.56
N HIS A 24 5.40 -18.28 9.29
CA HIS A 24 4.39 -18.01 8.27
C HIS A 24 4.58 -18.99 7.13
N TRP A 25 3.60 -19.86 6.95
CA TRP A 25 3.49 -20.67 5.74
C TRP A 25 2.60 -19.97 4.73
N GLN A 26 3.13 -19.79 3.52
CA GLN A 26 2.41 -19.25 2.38
C GLN A 26 2.29 -20.34 1.32
N ASP A 27 1.05 -20.75 1.05
CA ASP A 27 0.69 -21.55 -0.12
C ASP A 27 0.02 -20.63 -1.13
N ASN A 28 0.79 -20.15 -2.11
CA ASN A 28 0.30 -19.19 -3.11
C ASN A 28 0.16 -19.89 -4.46
N THR A 29 -1.05 -19.94 -5.00
CA THR A 29 -1.30 -20.35 -6.38
C THR A 29 -1.63 -19.12 -7.21
N LYS A 30 -0.81 -18.82 -8.21
CA LYS A 30 -1.08 -17.74 -9.17
C LYS A 30 -2.00 -18.27 -10.25
N MET A 31 -3.11 -17.59 -10.47
CA MET A 31 -4.16 -18.04 -11.37
C MET A 31 -4.27 -17.09 -12.56
N GLY A 32 -4.38 -17.66 -13.77
CA GLY A 32 -4.59 -16.93 -15.01
C GLY A 32 -5.88 -17.38 -15.69
N LEU A 33 -6.44 -16.54 -16.57
CA LEU A 33 -7.61 -16.87 -17.36
C LEU A 33 -7.17 -17.32 -18.75
N PHE A 34 -7.46 -18.58 -19.10
CA PHE A 34 -7.17 -19.18 -20.39
C PHE A 34 -8.46 -19.72 -20.98
N ASP A 35 -8.83 -19.26 -22.18
CA ASP A 35 -10.08 -19.63 -22.85
C ASP A 35 -11.34 -19.50 -21.97
N GLY A 36 -11.38 -18.43 -21.16
CA GLY A 36 -12.50 -18.14 -20.25
C GLY A 36 -12.52 -19.00 -18.97
N LYS A 37 -11.54 -19.87 -18.76
CA LYS A 37 -11.41 -20.72 -17.57
C LYS A 37 -10.24 -20.28 -16.71
N LEU A 38 -10.46 -20.26 -15.39
CA LEU A 38 -9.42 -19.93 -14.43
C LEU A 38 -8.53 -21.17 -14.20
N GLU A 39 -7.23 -21.05 -14.47
CA GLU A 39 -6.27 -22.15 -14.35
C GLU A 39 -5.03 -21.73 -13.55
N PRO A 40 -4.42 -22.67 -12.78
CA PRO A 40 -3.19 -22.39 -12.05
C PRO A 40 -2.00 -22.27 -13.02
N VAL A 41 -1.20 -21.23 -12.83
CA VAL A 41 0.01 -20.98 -13.63
C VAL A 41 1.27 -21.40 -12.88
N VAL A 42 1.37 -21.04 -11.61
CA VAL A 42 2.47 -21.43 -10.74
C VAL A 42 1.98 -21.57 -9.31
N GLN A 43 2.53 -22.53 -8.59
CA GLN A 43 2.35 -22.68 -7.17
C GLN A 43 3.68 -22.40 -6.47
N GLU A 44 3.64 -21.52 -5.48
CA GLU A 44 4.78 -21.15 -4.64
C GLU A 44 4.49 -21.55 -3.20
N TYR A 45 5.49 -22.15 -2.57
CA TYR A 45 5.49 -22.46 -1.15
C TYR A 45 6.63 -21.72 -0.47
N VAL A 46 6.30 -20.95 0.57
CA VAL A 46 7.30 -20.17 1.31
C VAL A 46 7.11 -20.39 2.80
N LEU A 47 8.21 -20.68 3.48
CA LEU A 47 8.32 -20.61 4.93
C LEU A 47 9.10 -19.36 5.31
N ASN A 48 8.43 -18.41 5.96
CA ASN A 48 9.12 -17.31 6.62
C ASN A 48 9.16 -17.56 8.13
N THR A 49 10.31 -17.30 8.74
CA THR A 49 10.48 -17.34 10.20
C THR A 49 10.73 -15.93 10.69
N TYR A 50 9.99 -15.54 11.71
CA TYR A 50 10.08 -14.23 12.33
C TYR A 50 10.48 -14.41 13.79
N THR A 51 11.46 -13.63 14.21
CA THR A 51 11.87 -13.54 15.61
C THR A 51 11.69 -12.10 16.08
N LYS A 52 11.58 -11.92 17.40
CA LYS A 52 11.57 -10.56 17.97
C LYS A 52 12.93 -9.91 17.75
N PHE A 53 12.93 -8.68 17.26
CA PHE A 53 14.12 -7.86 17.08
C PHE A 53 13.81 -6.40 17.42
N ASP A 54 14.65 -5.78 18.23
CA ASP A 54 14.57 -4.38 18.67
C ASP A 54 15.89 -3.61 18.52
N GLY A 55 16.90 -4.21 17.88
CA GLY A 55 18.21 -3.60 17.66
C GLY A 55 18.26 -2.59 16.50
N TYR A 56 17.14 -2.34 15.81
CA TYR A 56 17.10 -1.37 14.72
C TYR A 56 17.01 0.06 15.26
N ASN A 57 17.90 0.94 14.80
CA ASN A 57 17.80 2.36 15.12
C ASN A 57 16.66 3.03 14.34
N ALA A 58 15.49 3.15 14.98
CA ALA A 58 14.29 3.74 14.38
C ALA A 58 14.27 5.28 14.37
N LYS A 59 15.32 5.96 14.84
CA LYS A 59 15.34 7.43 14.99
C LYS A 59 14.97 8.19 13.72
N ALA A 60 15.38 7.70 12.55
CA ALA A 60 15.03 8.33 11.28
C ALA A 60 13.52 8.26 10.99
N ALA A 61 12.89 7.13 11.31
CA ALA A 61 11.45 6.95 11.18
C ALA A 61 10.69 7.81 12.20
N ASP A 62 11.15 7.86 13.44
CA ASP A 62 10.55 8.71 14.49
C ASP A 62 10.59 10.19 14.10
N ALA A 63 11.74 10.67 13.62
CA ALA A 63 11.89 12.04 13.16
C ALA A 63 10.98 12.36 11.96
N TYR A 64 10.90 11.44 10.99
CA TYR A 64 10.00 11.57 9.84
C TYR A 64 8.53 11.64 10.29
N TRP A 65 8.11 10.74 11.18
CA TRP A 65 6.75 10.71 11.69
C TRP A 65 6.40 11.97 12.46
N ALA A 66 7.28 12.41 13.36
CA ALA A 66 7.09 13.66 14.11
C ALA A 66 6.90 14.86 13.16
N ALA A 67 7.65 14.92 12.05
CA ALA A 67 7.56 16.00 11.08
C ALA A 67 6.34 15.92 10.14
N THR A 68 5.74 14.75 9.92
CA THR A 68 4.74 14.54 8.85
C THR A 68 3.40 13.95 9.32
N SER A 69 3.26 13.64 10.61
CA SER A 69 2.06 12.97 11.17
C SER A 69 0.76 13.77 10.95
N GLY A 70 0.81 15.10 10.97
CA GLY A 70 -0.33 15.98 10.68
C GLY A 70 -0.81 15.81 9.24
N TYR A 71 0.11 15.95 8.28
CA TYR A 71 -0.12 15.66 6.86
C TYR A 71 -0.72 14.26 6.63
N TRP A 72 -0.11 13.20 7.17
CA TRP A 72 -0.61 11.82 6.97
C TRP A 72 -1.98 11.56 7.61
N THR A 73 -2.28 12.25 8.71
CA THR A 73 -3.61 12.21 9.31
C THR A 73 -4.66 12.83 8.40
N ALA A 74 -4.34 13.94 7.72
CA ALA A 74 -5.23 14.55 6.74
C ALA A 74 -5.43 13.68 5.50
N VAL A 75 -4.36 13.05 4.99
CA VAL A 75 -4.45 12.10 3.86
C VAL A 75 -5.38 10.93 4.19
N ARG A 76 -5.26 10.33 5.38
CA ARG A 76 -6.17 9.25 5.81
C ARG A 76 -7.63 9.69 5.87
N ARG A 77 -7.91 10.85 6.48
CA ARG A 77 -9.26 11.42 6.53
C ARG A 77 -9.84 11.69 5.14
N GLU A 78 -9.00 12.08 4.20
CA GLU A 78 -9.44 12.32 2.83
C GLU A 78 -9.80 11.01 2.11
N TRP A 79 -9.06 9.93 2.34
CA TRP A 79 -9.46 8.61 1.84
C TRP A 79 -10.82 8.18 2.39
N ASP A 80 -11.06 8.37 3.70
CA ASP A 80 -12.36 8.08 4.31
C ASP A 80 -13.48 8.88 3.66
N ARG A 81 -13.26 10.19 3.45
CA ARG A 81 -14.21 11.08 2.79
C ARG A 81 -14.50 10.65 1.36
N ILE A 82 -13.45 10.34 0.58
CA ILE A 82 -13.57 9.88 -0.80
C ILE A 82 -14.35 8.58 -0.86
N ALA A 83 -14.00 7.58 -0.03
CA ALA A 83 -14.68 6.30 -0.01
C ALA A 83 -16.17 6.45 0.30
N ALA A 84 -16.53 7.31 1.26
CA ALA A 84 -17.92 7.61 1.57
C ALA A 84 -18.64 8.35 0.42
N ALA A 85 -18.02 9.37 -0.16
CA ALA A 85 -18.63 10.21 -1.19
C ALA A 85 -18.74 9.52 -2.56
N LYS A 86 -17.82 8.60 -2.86
CA LYS A 86 -17.69 7.92 -4.16
C LYS A 86 -18.13 6.45 -4.12
N ASN A 87 -18.71 6.00 -3.01
CA ASN A 87 -19.14 4.61 -2.80
C ASN A 87 -18.01 3.60 -3.07
N GLY A 88 -16.86 3.86 -2.46
CA GLY A 88 -15.61 3.13 -2.66
C GLY A 88 -14.51 3.96 -3.32
N ILE A 89 -13.36 3.34 -3.56
CA ILE A 89 -12.20 3.97 -4.17
C ILE A 89 -11.98 3.33 -5.53
N ARG A 90 -12.17 4.11 -6.60
CA ARG A 90 -11.76 3.74 -7.97
C ARG A 90 -10.64 4.67 -8.40
N ILE A 91 -9.45 4.12 -8.58
CA ILE A 91 -8.23 4.84 -8.94
C ILE A 91 -7.45 4.05 -9.98
N THR A 92 -6.77 4.75 -10.89
CA THR A 92 -5.88 4.11 -11.86
C THR A 92 -4.63 3.59 -11.15
N GLU A 93 -4.26 2.36 -11.45
CA GLU A 93 -2.99 1.76 -11.03
C GLU A 93 -2.07 1.56 -12.22
N ALA A 94 -0.77 1.75 -12.00
CA ALA A 94 0.28 1.33 -12.88
C ALA A 94 0.89 0.04 -12.31
N ALA A 95 0.99 -1.00 -13.14
CA ALA A 95 1.34 -2.36 -12.70
C ALA A 95 2.63 -2.46 -11.87
N GLU A 96 3.59 -1.55 -12.07
CA GLU A 96 4.89 -1.58 -11.41
C GLU A 96 5.02 -0.58 -10.24
N SER A 97 4.07 0.36 -10.08
CA SER A 97 4.19 1.46 -9.11
C SER A 97 2.94 1.70 -8.26
N GLY A 98 1.92 0.85 -8.40
CA GLY A 98 0.66 0.96 -7.67
C GLY A 98 -0.18 2.13 -8.16
N THR A 99 -0.92 2.80 -7.27
CA THR A 99 -1.76 3.94 -7.67
C THR A 99 -0.91 5.05 -8.30
N VAL A 100 -1.41 5.68 -9.36
CA VAL A 100 -0.68 6.72 -10.10
C VAL A 100 -0.32 7.97 -9.28
N ILE A 101 -0.86 8.10 -8.05
CA ILE A 101 -0.58 9.23 -7.15
C ILE A 101 0.28 8.87 -5.93
N ALA A 102 0.58 7.59 -5.68
CA ALA A 102 1.24 7.16 -4.45
C ALA A 102 2.60 7.85 -4.26
N SER A 103 3.46 7.84 -5.29
CA SER A 103 4.74 8.53 -5.27
C SER A 103 4.59 10.02 -4.99
N ARG A 104 3.58 10.67 -5.58
CA ARG A 104 3.37 12.10 -5.40
C ARG A 104 2.94 12.44 -3.96
N LEU A 105 2.12 11.61 -3.32
CA LEU A 105 1.75 11.78 -1.91
C LEU A 105 2.97 11.65 -0.97
N LEU A 106 3.90 10.74 -1.29
CA LEU A 106 5.16 10.57 -0.57
C LEU A 106 6.11 11.77 -0.78
N GLU A 107 6.23 12.27 -2.01
CA GLU A 107 7.01 13.47 -2.32
C GLU A 107 6.52 14.70 -1.55
N ILE A 108 5.20 14.91 -1.49
CA ILE A 108 4.61 16.02 -0.73
C ILE A 108 4.97 15.89 0.76
N ALA A 109 4.91 14.68 1.33
CA ALA A 109 5.36 14.46 2.70
C ALA A 109 6.85 14.77 2.90
N GLY A 110 7.70 14.45 1.91
CA GLY A 110 9.11 14.82 1.91
C GLY A 110 9.34 16.34 1.82
N ASP A 111 8.51 17.05 1.05
CA ASP A 111 8.52 18.51 0.98
C ASP A 111 8.08 19.14 2.33
N VAL A 112 7.15 18.51 3.06
CA VAL A 112 6.80 18.90 4.43
C VAL A 112 7.97 18.65 5.39
N GLN A 113 8.55 17.45 5.36
CA GLN A 113 9.68 17.08 6.21
C GLN A 113 10.87 18.02 6.04
N SER A 114 11.17 18.41 4.80
CA SER A 114 12.28 19.32 4.47
C SER A 114 11.97 20.80 4.72
N GLY A 115 10.74 21.15 5.09
CA GLY A 115 10.28 22.53 5.26
C GLY A 115 10.09 23.30 3.95
N LYS A 116 10.20 22.62 2.80
CA LYS A 116 10.00 23.22 1.47
C LYS A 116 8.54 23.59 1.21
N LEU A 117 7.61 22.87 1.83
CA LEU A 117 6.18 23.13 1.72
C LEU A 117 5.53 23.19 3.10
N ALA A 118 4.79 24.27 3.36
CA ALA A 118 4.00 24.39 4.59
C ALA A 118 2.92 23.29 4.65
N GLU A 119 2.71 22.70 5.82
CA GLU A 119 1.79 21.56 6.00
C GLU A 119 0.38 21.87 5.47
N ALA A 120 -0.15 23.07 5.70
CA ALA A 120 -1.48 23.47 5.22
C ALA A 120 -1.59 23.41 3.68
N GLU A 121 -0.58 23.89 2.96
CA GLU A 121 -0.54 23.86 1.49
C GLU A 121 -0.29 22.43 0.97
N ALA A 122 0.51 21.64 1.69
CA ALA A 122 0.71 20.23 1.40
C ALA A 122 -0.59 19.44 1.49
N ILE A 123 -1.36 19.64 2.56
CA ILE A 123 -2.67 19.01 2.75
C ILE A 123 -3.63 19.41 1.63
N LYS A 124 -3.74 20.70 1.31
CA LYS A 124 -4.60 21.19 0.23
C LYS A 124 -4.24 20.54 -1.11
N THR A 125 -2.95 20.47 -1.42
CA THR A 125 -2.44 19.86 -2.66
C THR A 125 -2.74 18.37 -2.72
N ALA A 126 -2.49 17.64 -1.64
CA ALA A 126 -2.74 16.20 -1.57
C ALA A 126 -4.24 15.88 -1.73
N LYS A 127 -5.12 16.62 -1.04
CA LYS A 127 -6.57 16.42 -1.16
C LYS A 127 -7.07 16.62 -2.58
N ALA A 128 -6.65 17.72 -3.24
CA ALA A 128 -7.02 17.98 -4.62
C ALA A 128 -6.53 16.87 -5.57
N LEU A 129 -5.29 16.40 -5.39
CA LEU A 129 -4.74 15.29 -6.16
C LEU A 129 -5.55 14.00 -5.98
N MET A 130 -5.88 13.65 -4.73
CA MET A 130 -6.65 12.45 -4.41
C MET A 130 -8.07 12.51 -5.00
N ASP A 131 -8.73 13.65 -4.93
CA ASP A 131 -10.06 13.85 -5.50
C ASP A 131 -10.06 13.73 -7.02
N GLN A 132 -9.09 14.35 -7.69
CA GLN A 132 -8.97 14.31 -9.15
C GLN A 132 -8.63 12.91 -9.67
N ALA A 133 -7.82 12.15 -8.92
CA ALA A 133 -7.40 10.81 -9.30
C ALA A 133 -8.46 9.73 -9.04
N THR A 134 -9.51 10.04 -8.27
CA THR A 134 -10.55 9.06 -7.92
C THR A 134 -11.88 9.31 -8.61
N LYS A 135 -12.55 8.23 -9.01
CA LYS A 135 -13.87 8.27 -9.68
C LYS A 135 -14.96 7.68 -8.80
N ALA A 136 -16.19 8.15 -8.98
CA ALA A 136 -17.35 7.57 -8.32
C ALA A 136 -17.60 6.14 -8.77
N ALA A 137 -18.12 5.32 -7.87
CA ALA A 137 -18.60 4.02 -8.23
C ALA A 137 -19.94 4.14 -8.99
N ASN A 138 -19.92 3.93 -10.32
CA ASN A 138 -21.07 3.41 -11.06
C ASN A 138 -21.64 2.17 -10.36
#